data_AF-A0A3D0MQZ5-F1
#
_entry.id   AF-A0A3D0MQZ5-F1
#
_cell.length_a   1.000
_cell.length_b   1.000
_cell.length_c   1.000
_cell.angle_alpha   90.00
_cell.angle_beta   90.00
_cell.angle_gamma   90.00
#
_symmetry.space_group_name_H-M   'P 1'
#
loop_
_entity.id
_entity.type
_entity.pdbx_description
1 polymer ?
#
loop_
_entity_poly.entity_id
_entity_poly.type
_entity_poly.pdbx_seq_one_letter_code
_entity_poly.pdbx_strand_id
1 'polypeptide(L)'
;MRFVEFYIRQFGLLREVGGSFSPGLSLIVGENESGKTTLMNFFRYCLFNFPHGRSNRNFYLPPDGRAQQGQLIVETTNGVSLAFEMNGRKINVSGQGEEINVDALLGYLDRNTYERVFAVGLEDMQQIKTLNDQTIQSRFFAAGAGLG
;
A
#
# COMPACT_ATOMS: atom_id res chain seq x y z
N MET A 1 1.04 6.00 12.87
CA MET A 1 0.24 6.68 11.83
C MET A 1 -1.00 5.86 11.56
N ARG A 2 -2.14 6.48 11.26
CA ARG A 2 -3.37 5.81 10.77
C ARG A 2 -3.97 6.58 9.60
N PHE A 3 -4.69 5.91 8.71
CA PHE A 3 -5.47 6.58 7.66
C PHE A 3 -6.76 7.14 8.27
N VAL A 4 -7.19 8.30 7.78
CA VAL A 4 -8.40 9.00 8.26
C VAL A 4 -9.44 9.05 7.15
N GLU A 5 -9.04 9.57 5.99
CA GLU A 5 -9.91 9.78 4.85
C GLU A 5 -9.10 9.75 3.56
N PHE A 6 -9.73 9.37 2.47
CA PHE A 6 -9.18 9.56 1.15
C PHE A 6 -10.24 10.06 0.18
N TYR A 7 -9.78 10.78 -0.83
CA TYR A 7 -10.60 11.16 -1.96
C TYR A 7 -9.77 11.14 -3.24
N ILE A 8 -10.21 10.35 -4.21
CA ILE A 8 -9.63 10.21 -5.53
C ILE A 8 -10.53 10.95 -6.49
N ARG A 9 -10.04 12.07 -7.02
CA ARG A 9 -10.71 12.71 -8.14
C ARG A 9 -10.51 11.87 -9.40
N GLN A 10 -9.27 11.43 -9.65
CA GLN A 10 -8.96 10.57 -10.78
C GLN A 10 -7.67 9.77 -10.59
N PHE A 11 -7.74 8.44 -10.75
CA PHE A 11 -6.57 7.55 -10.70
C PHE A 11 -6.86 6.24 -11.43
N GLY A 12 -6.27 6.06 -12.61
CA GLY A 12 -6.64 4.99 -13.54
C GLY A 12 -8.11 5.09 -13.94
N LEU A 13 -8.89 4.03 -13.67
CA LEU A 13 -10.33 4.00 -13.89
C LEU A 13 -11.15 4.56 -12.72
N LEU A 14 -10.53 4.76 -11.54
CA LEU A 14 -11.22 5.35 -10.39
C LEU A 14 -11.46 6.84 -10.64
N ARG A 15 -12.71 7.27 -10.43
CA ARG A 15 -13.15 8.66 -10.60
C ARG A 15 -14.14 9.01 -9.48
N GLU A 16 -13.93 10.15 -8.84
CA GLU A 16 -14.84 10.66 -7.79
C GLU A 16 -15.10 9.64 -6.67
N VAL A 17 -14.05 8.91 -6.25
CA VAL A 17 -14.14 7.87 -5.22
C VAL A 17 -13.54 8.39 -3.93
N GLY A 18 -14.28 8.36 -2.83
CA GLY A 18 -13.76 8.72 -1.51
C GLY A 18 -14.36 7.89 -0.40
N GLY A 19 -13.78 8.01 0.78
CA GLY A 19 -14.27 7.34 1.98
C GLY A 19 -13.40 7.63 3.20
N SER A 20 -13.96 7.38 4.38
CA SER A 20 -13.28 7.49 5.66
C SER A 20 -12.92 6.13 6.23
N PHE A 21 -11.89 6.11 7.07
CA PHE A 21 -11.43 4.94 7.79
C PHE A 21 -11.78 5.05 9.27
N SER A 22 -12.45 4.02 9.80
CA SER A 22 -12.65 3.89 11.24
C SER A 22 -11.38 3.41 11.93
N PRO A 23 -11.18 3.73 13.23
CA PRO A 23 -10.12 3.13 14.03
C PRO A 23 -10.18 1.60 13.98
N GLY A 24 -9.01 0.95 13.97
CA GLY A 24 -8.90 -0.51 13.94
C GLY A 24 -8.90 -1.09 12.53
N LEU A 25 -9.62 -2.20 12.33
CA LEU A 25 -9.62 -2.94 11.07
C LEU A 25 -10.59 -2.30 10.07
N SER A 26 -10.06 -1.90 8.91
CA SER A 26 -10.87 -1.44 7.77
C SER A 26 -10.90 -2.50 6.68
N LEU A 27 -12.10 -2.90 6.26
CA LEU A 27 -12.30 -3.91 5.21
C LEU A 27 -12.82 -3.25 3.93
N ILE A 28 -12.09 -3.41 2.83
CA ILE A 28 -12.50 -2.93 1.50
C ILE A 28 -12.99 -4.12 0.68
N VAL A 29 -14.29 -4.17 0.42
CA VAL A 29 -14.97 -5.29 -0.27
C VAL A 29 -15.49 -4.81 -1.63
N GLY A 30 -15.52 -5.73 -2.60
CA GLY A 30 -16.12 -5.51 -3.90
C GLY A 30 -15.87 -6.70 -4.81
N GLU A 31 -16.53 -6.74 -5.96
CA GLU A 31 -16.35 -7.78 -6.97
C GLU A 31 -14.96 -7.77 -7.59
N ASN A 32 -14.58 -8.82 -8.32
CA ASN A 32 -13.36 -8.78 -9.12
C ASN A 32 -13.40 -7.57 -10.06
N GLU A 33 -12.24 -6.98 -10.31
CA GLU A 33 -12.09 -5.79 -11.17
C GLU A 33 -12.78 -4.51 -10.66
N SER A 34 -13.40 -4.52 -9.47
CA SER A 34 -14.02 -3.33 -8.86
C SER A 34 -13.04 -2.21 -8.49
N GLY A 35 -11.75 -2.37 -8.79
CA GLY A 35 -10.72 -1.37 -8.53
C GLY A 35 -10.04 -1.46 -7.15
N LYS A 36 -10.26 -2.53 -6.36
CA LYS A 36 -9.59 -2.72 -5.05
C LYS A 36 -8.06 -2.65 -5.13
N THR A 37 -7.46 -3.36 -6.08
CA THR A 37 -6.01 -3.33 -6.30
C THR A 37 -5.54 -1.95 -6.78
N THR A 38 -6.36 -1.25 -7.56
CA THR A 38 -6.08 0.13 -8.00
C THR A 38 -6.09 1.10 -6.81
N LEU A 39 -7.08 0.99 -5.94
CA LEU A 39 -7.20 1.78 -4.71
C LEU A 39 -6.02 1.52 -3.76
N MET A 40 -5.64 0.25 -3.57
CA MET A 40 -4.44 -0.10 -2.80
C MET A 40 -3.17 0.56 -3.38
N ASN A 41 -3.03 0.60 -4.70
CA ASN A 41 -1.89 1.25 -5.35
C ASN A 41 -1.92 2.77 -5.22
N PHE A 42 -3.10 3.40 -5.23
CA PHE A 42 -3.23 4.82 -4.92
C PHE A 42 -2.60 5.14 -3.56
N PHE A 43 -2.95 4.40 -2.49
CA PHE A 43 -2.36 4.59 -1.17
C PHE A 43 -0.85 4.37 -1.17
N ARG A 44 -0.36 3.33 -1.85
CA ARG A 44 1.09 3.09 -1.96
C ARG A 44 1.82 4.21 -2.70
N TYR A 45 1.20 4.84 -3.70
CA TYR A 45 1.78 6.00 -4.37
C TYR A 45 1.75 7.26 -3.52
N CYS A 46 0.70 7.49 -2.74
CA CYS A 46 0.68 8.55 -1.74
C CYS A 46 1.83 8.40 -0.74
N LEU A 47 2.01 7.21 -0.17
CA LEU A 47 3.05 7.01 0.86
C LEU A 47 4.47 7.00 0.29
N PHE A 48 4.72 6.31 -0.82
CA PHE A 48 6.08 6.02 -1.28
C PHE A 48 6.48 6.71 -2.59
N ASN A 49 5.70 7.70 -3.04
CA ASN A 49 5.85 8.37 -4.31
C ASN A 49 5.77 7.45 -5.55
N PHE A 50 5.75 8.08 -6.72
CA PHE A 50 5.96 7.38 -7.99
C PHE A 50 7.44 7.05 -8.15
N PRO A 51 7.79 5.90 -8.76
CA PRO A 51 9.19 5.56 -8.98
C PRO A 51 9.84 6.59 -9.90
N HIS A 52 11.09 6.92 -9.61
CA HIS A 52 11.94 7.73 -10.47
C HIS A 52 12.48 6.88 -11.64
N GLY A 53 12.39 7.40 -12.86
CA GLY A 53 12.90 6.71 -14.05
C GLY A 53 12.00 5.62 -14.63
N ARG A 54 12.62 4.65 -15.33
CA ARG A 54 11.91 3.52 -15.95
C ARG A 54 11.48 2.52 -14.88
N SER A 55 10.19 2.22 -14.85
CA SER A 55 9.60 1.24 -13.94
C SER A 55 8.55 0.45 -14.70
N ASN A 56 8.44 -0.85 -14.41
CA ASN A 56 7.35 -1.70 -14.91
C ASN A 56 6.05 -1.52 -14.08
N ARG A 57 6.06 -0.67 -13.05
CA ARG A 57 4.87 -0.38 -12.25
C ARG A 57 3.86 0.42 -13.08
N ASN A 58 2.59 0.04 -13.01
CA ASN A 58 1.51 0.76 -13.67
C ASN A 58 1.32 2.13 -13.02
N PHE A 59 1.43 3.22 -13.79
CA PHE A 59 1.21 4.58 -13.29
C PHE A 59 -0.26 4.97 -13.14
N TYR A 60 -1.18 4.09 -13.55
CA TYR A 60 -2.63 4.34 -13.50
C TYR A 60 -3.00 5.67 -14.14
N LEU A 61 -2.52 5.89 -15.36
CA LEU A 61 -2.87 7.05 -16.16
C LEU A 61 -4.38 6.99 -16.48
N PRO A 62 -5.14 8.08 -16.23
CA PRO A 62 -6.54 8.15 -16.63
C PRO A 62 -6.71 8.05 -18.16
N PRO A 63 -7.71 7.31 -18.67
CA PRO A 63 -7.92 7.14 -20.11
C PRO A 63 -8.20 8.42 -20.89
N ASP A 64 -8.69 9.47 -20.22
CA ASP A 64 -8.98 10.78 -20.80
C ASP A 64 -7.75 11.72 -20.83
N GLY A 65 -6.57 11.21 -20.48
CA GLY A 65 -5.29 11.93 -20.55
C GLY A 65 -5.10 12.99 -19.45
N ARG A 66 -6.05 13.11 -18.51
CA ARG A 66 -5.91 14.01 -17.36
C ARG A 66 -4.85 13.49 -16.40
N ALA A 67 -4.29 14.39 -15.59
CA ALA A 67 -3.36 14.02 -14.53
C ALA A 67 -4.08 13.24 -13.41
N GLN A 68 -3.37 12.30 -12.78
CA GLN A 68 -3.84 11.67 -11.56
C GLN A 68 -4.06 12.75 -10.48
N GLN A 69 -5.14 12.65 -9.73
CA GLN A 69 -5.46 13.61 -8.68
C GLN A 69 -6.21 12.94 -7.54
N GLY A 70 -5.79 13.24 -6.32
CA GLY A 70 -6.45 12.76 -5.12
C GLY A 70 -5.70 13.18 -3.87
N GLN A 71 -6.26 12.83 -2.72
CA GLN A 71 -5.70 13.13 -1.42
C GLN A 71 -5.89 11.94 -0.48
N LEU A 72 -4.90 11.72 0.38
CA LEU A 72 -4.98 10.82 1.52
C LEU A 72 -4.68 11.64 2.78
N ILE A 73 -5.60 11.62 3.74
CA ILE A 73 -5.41 12.21 5.06
C ILE A 73 -4.98 11.10 6.03
N VAL A 74 -3.91 11.36 6.77
CA VAL A 74 -3.42 10.49 7.82
C VAL A 74 -3.25 11.26 9.11
N GLU A 75 -3.31 10.55 10.23
CA GLU A 75 -3.01 11.09 11.55
C GLU A 75 -1.77 10.39 12.12
N THR A 76 -0.82 11.18 12.64
CA THR A 76 0.37 10.66 13.32
C THR A 76 0.00 10.13 14.70
N THR A 77 0.92 9.41 15.35
CA THR A 77 0.72 8.94 16.74
C THR A 77 0.59 10.08 17.74
N ASN A 78 1.07 11.27 17.38
CA ASN A 78 1.04 12.47 18.23
C ASN A 78 -0.20 13.32 17.95
N GLY A 79 -1.16 12.82 17.15
CA GLY A 79 -2.41 13.53 16.82
C GLY A 79 -2.28 14.59 15.73
N VAL A 80 -1.14 14.66 15.03
CA VAL A 80 -0.94 15.62 13.92
C VAL A 80 -1.60 15.07 12.66
N SER A 81 -2.46 15.88 12.03
CA SER A 81 -3.06 15.56 10.74
C SER A 81 -2.14 15.98 9.59
N LEU A 82 -1.90 15.05 8.67
CA LEU A 82 -1.09 15.23 7.47
C LEU A 82 -1.91 14.89 6.23
N ALA A 83 -1.78 15.71 5.18
CA ALA A 83 -2.41 15.51 3.90
C ALA A 83 -1.36 15.15 2.84
N PHE A 84 -1.55 14.01 2.18
CA PHE A 84 -0.78 13.56 1.02
C PHE A 84 -1.58 13.88 -0.24
N GLU A 85 -1.22 14.95 -0.93
CA GLU A 85 -1.90 15.43 -2.13
C GLU A 85 -1.18 14.93 -3.39
N MET A 86 -1.90 14.15 -4.19
CA MET A 86 -1.44 13.68 -5.49
C MET A 86 -1.84 14.69 -6.57
N ASN A 87 -0.86 15.18 -7.32
CA ASN A 87 -1.05 15.99 -8.53
C ASN A 87 -0.12 15.46 -9.64
N GLY A 88 -0.71 14.69 -10.55
CA GLY A 88 0.01 13.85 -11.50
C GLY A 88 0.90 12.85 -10.77
N ARG A 89 2.21 12.89 -11.09
CA ARG A 89 3.22 12.02 -10.48
C ARG A 89 3.92 12.63 -9.26
N LYS A 90 3.47 13.79 -8.80
CA LYS A 90 4.02 14.48 -7.63
C LYS A 90 3.09 14.27 -6.45
N ILE A 91 3.67 13.97 -5.30
CA ILE A 91 2.98 13.95 -4.01
C ILE A 91 3.51 15.13 -3.20
N ASN A 92 2.62 16.02 -2.78
CA ASN A 92 2.93 17.06 -1.82
C ASN A 92 2.38 16.62 -0.47
N VAL A 93 3.17 16.82 0.59
CA VAL A 93 2.74 16.52 1.96
C VAL A 93 2.65 17.82 2.73
N SER A 94 1.50 18.06 3.36
CA SER A 94 1.23 19.25 4.18
C SER A 94 0.62 18.85 5.53
N GLY A 95 0.76 19.70 6.53
CA GLY A 95 0.33 19.41 7.91
C GLY A 95 0.54 20.60 8.83
N GLN A 96 -0.13 20.63 9.98
CA GLN A 96 0.06 21.69 10.97
C GLN A 96 1.27 21.37 11.87
N GLY A 97 2.23 22.30 11.92
CA GLY A 97 3.11 22.44 13.09
C GLY A 97 4.58 22.02 13.00
N GLU A 98 5.10 21.42 11.92
CA GLU A 98 6.53 21.04 11.84
C GLU A 98 7.01 20.75 10.41
N GLU A 99 8.34 20.68 10.22
CA GLU A 99 8.96 20.17 8.99
C GLU A 99 8.67 18.66 8.87
N ILE A 100 7.88 18.29 7.85
CA ILE A 100 7.39 16.91 7.71
C ILE A 100 8.47 16.04 7.10
N ASN A 101 9.12 15.23 7.93
CA ASN A 101 9.99 14.17 7.45
C ASN A 101 9.16 12.91 7.11
N VAL A 102 8.80 12.75 5.84
CA VAL A 102 8.00 11.62 5.35
C VAL A 102 8.71 10.29 5.55
N ASP A 103 10.04 10.24 5.36
CA ASP A 103 10.80 9.01 5.56
C ASP A 103 10.74 8.57 7.03
N ALA A 104 10.93 9.50 7.96
CA ALA A 104 10.80 9.22 9.40
C ALA A 104 9.37 8.76 9.77
N LEU A 105 8.34 9.37 9.20
CA LEU A 105 6.95 8.97 9.39
C LEU A 105 6.69 7.52 8.95
N LEU A 106 7.35 7.08 7.88
CA LEU A 106 7.28 5.72 7.35
C LEU A 106 8.29 4.76 7.98
N GLY A 107 9.03 5.20 9.00
CA GLY A 107 10.06 4.39 9.65
C GLY A 107 11.24 4.05 8.73
N TYR A 108 11.54 4.92 7.77
CA TYR A 108 12.59 4.78 6.75
C TYR A 108 12.43 3.55 5.86
N LEU A 109 11.20 3.04 5.73
CA LEU A 109 10.88 1.92 4.86
C LEU A 109 10.66 2.41 3.43
N ASP A 110 11.28 1.72 2.46
CA ASP A 110 10.93 1.90 1.06
C ASP A 110 9.68 1.07 0.68
N ARG A 111 9.12 1.36 -0.49
CA ARG A 111 7.94 0.66 -1.00
C ARG A 111 8.14 -0.85 -1.11
N ASN A 112 9.32 -1.29 -1.53
CA ASN A 112 9.60 -2.71 -1.76
C ASN A 112 9.61 -3.48 -0.43
N THR A 113 10.21 -2.89 0.60
CA THR A 113 10.27 -3.42 1.97
C THR A 113 8.88 -3.44 2.58
N TYR A 114 8.11 -2.36 2.41
CA TYR A 114 6.70 -2.33 2.82
C TYR A 114 5.89 -3.45 2.16
N GLU A 115 6.01 -3.60 0.83
CA GLU A 115 5.26 -4.62 0.07
C GLU A 115 5.64 -6.05 0.49
N ARG A 116 6.89 -6.31 0.88
CA ARG A 116 7.35 -7.65 1.30
C ARG A 116 7.03 -8.00 2.75
N VAL A 117 7.08 -7.02 3.66
CA VAL A 117 7.00 -7.26 5.11
C VAL A 117 5.59 -7.02 5.65
N PHE A 118 4.92 -5.97 5.15
CA PHE A 118 3.67 -5.48 5.73
C PHE A 118 2.45 -5.69 4.82
N ALA A 119 2.64 -5.98 3.53
CA ALA A 119 1.56 -6.22 2.60
C ALA A 119 1.50 -7.69 2.17
N VAL A 120 0.92 -8.53 3.02
CA VAL A 120 0.72 -9.95 2.70
C VAL A 120 -0.30 -10.10 1.57
N GLY A 121 0.14 -10.57 0.42
CA GLY A 121 -0.69 -10.91 -0.72
C GLY A 121 -1.23 -12.35 -0.64
N LEU A 122 -2.13 -12.69 -1.57
CA LEU A 122 -2.65 -14.06 -1.70
C LEU A 122 -1.52 -15.05 -2.04
N GLU A 123 -0.58 -14.64 -2.90
CA GLU A 123 0.58 -15.45 -3.28
C GLU A 123 1.48 -15.74 -2.08
N ASP A 124 1.70 -14.77 -1.19
CA ASP A 124 2.47 -14.97 0.04
C ASP A 124 1.78 -15.96 0.97
N MET A 125 0.45 -15.88 1.11
CA MET A 125 -0.32 -16.87 1.87
C MET A 125 -0.26 -18.27 1.25
N GLN A 126 -0.25 -18.38 -0.08
CA GLN A 126 -0.12 -19.66 -0.78
C GLN A 126 1.28 -20.25 -0.61
N GLN A 127 2.34 -19.44 -0.71
CA GLN A 127 3.72 -19.90 -0.48
C GLN A 127 3.95 -20.35 0.96
N ILE A 128 3.38 -19.67 1.96
CA ILE A 128 3.43 -20.11 3.35
C ILE A 128 2.78 -21.49 3.50
N LYS A 129 1.65 -21.76 2.82
CA LYS A 129 1.04 -23.10 2.80
C LYS A 129 1.94 -24.14 2.12
N THR A 130 2.50 -23.83 0.95
CA THR A 130 3.37 -24.76 0.19
C THR A 130 4.66 -25.10 0.96
N LEU A 131 5.27 -24.12 1.64
CA LEU A 131 6.44 -24.33 2.49
C LEU A 131 6.13 -25.23 3.69
N ASN A 132 4.93 -25.12 4.26
CA ASN A 132 4.45 -25.99 5.32
C ASN A 132 4.32 -27.45 4.84
N ASP A 133 3.87 -27.68 3.61
CA ASP A 133 3.61 -29.03 3.10
C ASP A 133 4.90 -29.79 2.70
N GLN A 134 5.91 -29.12 2.11
CA GLN A 134 7.10 -29.80 1.57
C GLN A 134 8.30 -29.85 2.53
N THR A 135 8.46 -28.83 3.38
CA THR A 135 9.66 -28.70 4.25
C THR A 135 9.47 -29.39 5.60
N ILE A 136 8.23 -29.47 6.09
CA ILE A 136 7.92 -30.12 7.36
C ILE A 136 7.90 -31.63 7.20
N GLN A 137 7.30 -32.17 6.14
CA GLN A 137 7.28 -33.63 5.92
C GLN A 137 8.70 -34.20 5.80
N SER A 138 9.57 -33.60 4.98
CA SER A 138 10.94 -34.10 4.77
C SER A 138 11.81 -34.04 6.04
N ARG A 139 11.64 -33.00 6.89
CA ARG A 139 12.36 -32.89 8.16
C ARG A 139 11.80 -33.83 9.25
N PHE A 140 10.49 -34.06 9.28
CA PHE A 140 9.90 -35.08 10.16
C PHE A 140 10.30 -36.51 9.75
N PHE A 141 10.38 -36.81 8.45
CA PHE A 141 10.87 -38.10 7.97
C PHE A 141 12.37 -38.31 8.24
N ALA A 142 13.21 -37.28 8.05
CA ALA A 142 14.65 -37.38 8.33
C ALA A 142 14.94 -37.55 9.83
N ALA A 143 14.20 -36.85 10.71
CA ALA A 143 14.35 -36.99 12.16
C ALA A 143 13.87 -38.35 12.71
N GLY A 144 12.93 -39.02 12.01
CA GLY A 144 12.49 -40.38 12.36
C GLY A 144 13.37 -41.50 11.77
N ALA A 145 14.11 -41.23 10.69
CA ALA A 145 14.90 -42.23 9.98
C ALA A 145 16.36 -42.37 10.47
N GLY A 146 16.81 -41.53 11.41
CA GLY A 146 18.09 -41.73 12.10
C GLY A 146 19.33 -41.74 11.19
N LEU A 147 19.36 -40.91 10.14
CA LEU A 147 20.55 -40.65 9.33
C LEU A 147 21.02 -39.22 9.61
N GLY A 148 21.73 -39.07 10.72
CA GLY A 148 22.52 -37.89 11.08
C GLY A 148 23.92 -38.33 11.47
#